data_AF-A0A3A6RAL4-F1
#
_entry.id   AF-A0A3A6RAL4-F1
#
_cell.length_a   1.000
_cell.length_b   1.000
_cell.length_c   1.000
_cell.angle_alpha   90.00
_cell.angle_beta   90.00
_cell.angle_gamma   90.00
#
_symmetry.space_group_name_H-M   'P 1'
#
loop_
_entity.id
_entity.type
_entity.pdbx_description
1 polymer ?
#
loop_
_entity_poly.entity_id
_entity_poly.type
_entity_poly.pdbx_seq_one_letter_code
_entity_poly.pdbx_strand_id
1 'polypeptide(L)'
;MNSNNITIRLSGGDLNGTQIPNVSQHSLPSKLHYDSQKVYVRDLRDLKGVQIERRRQHLPANWHSFTRNVYVRSNKQTEPEDILYDYSGEVTIKRCKGVNDSGKRCIKPAEDGKSYCCCDHS
;
A
#
# COMPACT_ATOMS: atom_id res chain seq x y z
N MET A 1 -2.40 -0.20 33.98
CA MET A 1 -1.40 -0.58 32.96
C MET A 1 -1.33 0.57 31.98
N ASN A 2 -0.26 1.35 32.01
CA ASN A 2 -0.07 2.44 31.05
C ASN A 2 0.26 1.81 29.70
N SER A 3 -0.68 1.87 28.76
CA SER A 3 -0.36 1.65 27.36
C SER A 3 0.56 2.78 26.95
N ASN A 4 1.86 2.50 26.79
CA ASN A 4 2.80 3.44 26.21
C ASN A 4 2.43 3.61 24.73
N ASN A 5 1.52 4.54 24.50
CA ASN A 5 1.11 4.98 23.19
C ASN A 5 2.18 5.92 22.66
N ILE A 6 2.59 5.70 21.42
CA ILE A 6 3.54 6.58 20.72
C ILE A 6 2.85 7.31 19.59
N THR A 7 3.53 8.33 19.06
CA THR A 7 3.13 8.97 17.79
C THR A 7 4.07 8.54 16.68
N ILE A 8 3.51 8.03 15.57
CA ILE A 8 4.26 7.83 14.34
C ILE A 8 4.29 9.14 13.57
N ARG A 9 5.49 9.57 13.15
CA ARG A 9 5.70 10.73 12.28
C ARG A 9 6.22 10.28 10.93
N LEU A 10 5.65 10.80 9.85
CA LEU A 10 6.09 10.52 8.49
C LEU A 10 6.90 11.70 7.94
N SER A 11 8.07 11.42 7.36
CA SER A 11 8.91 12.43 6.69
C SER A 11 9.11 12.10 5.22
N GLY A 12 9.02 13.11 4.35
CA GLY A 12 9.12 12.98 2.90
C GLY A 12 7.86 12.41 2.23
N GLY A 13 7.85 12.38 0.90
CA GLY A 13 6.73 11.87 0.09
C GLY A 13 5.43 12.66 0.24
N ASP A 14 4.33 12.07 -0.21
CA ASP A 14 3.00 12.71 -0.19
C ASP A 14 2.41 12.89 1.21
N LEU A 15 2.91 12.16 2.21
CA LEU A 15 2.41 12.19 3.59
C LEU A 15 3.38 12.91 4.55
N ASN A 16 4.33 13.69 4.03
CA ASN A 16 5.27 14.43 4.84
C ASN A 16 4.56 15.27 5.92
N GLY A 17 5.02 15.17 7.16
CA GLY A 17 4.44 15.88 8.31
C GLY A 17 3.21 15.23 8.91
N THR A 18 2.72 14.11 8.35
CA THR A 18 1.59 13.36 8.92
C THR A 18 1.99 12.75 10.26
N GLN A 19 1.08 12.88 11.24
CA GLN A 19 1.22 12.29 12.56
C GLN A 19 0.08 11.30 12.80
N ILE A 20 0.43 10.15 13.34
CA ILE A 20 -0.53 9.08 13.67
C ILE A 20 -0.39 8.85 15.17
N PRO A 21 -1.26 9.47 15.98
CA PRO A 21 -1.19 9.35 17.42
C PRO A 21 -1.76 8.02 17.89
N ASN A 22 -1.52 7.69 19.16
CA ASN A 22 -2.13 6.56 19.87
C ASN A 22 -1.81 5.19 19.25
N VAL A 23 -0.58 5.03 18.75
CA VAL A 23 -0.13 3.74 18.21
C VAL A 23 0.50 2.94 19.34
N SER A 24 0.10 1.67 19.47
CA SER A 24 0.74 0.75 20.41
C SER A 24 2.21 0.57 20.05
N GLN A 25 3.09 0.74 21.03
CA GLN A 25 4.53 0.56 20.87
C GLN A 25 4.92 -0.89 20.54
N HIS A 26 4.05 -1.87 20.86
CA HIS A 26 4.33 -3.27 20.62
C HIS A 26 4.25 -3.64 19.14
N SER A 27 5.31 -4.26 18.63
CA SER A 27 5.36 -4.89 17.29
C SER A 27 5.21 -3.93 16.11
N LEU A 28 5.82 -2.75 16.21
CA LEU A 28 5.82 -1.81 15.09
C LEU A 28 6.65 -2.34 13.92
N PRO A 29 6.10 -2.30 12.69
CA PRO A 29 6.76 -2.87 11.53
C PRO A 29 7.97 -2.01 11.12
N SER A 30 8.97 -2.62 10.49
CA SER A 30 10.09 -1.87 9.92
C SER A 30 9.70 -0.99 8.72
N LYS A 31 8.54 -1.27 8.10
CA LYS A 31 8.00 -0.54 6.96
C LYS A 31 6.52 -0.23 7.15
N LEU A 32 6.11 0.96 6.75
CA LEU A 32 4.71 1.37 6.64
C LEU A 32 4.34 1.56 5.18
N HIS A 33 3.15 1.07 4.84
CA HIS A 33 2.66 0.98 3.48
C HIS A 33 1.37 1.81 3.39
N TYR A 34 1.39 2.85 2.55
CA TYR A 34 0.21 3.69 2.30
C TYR A 34 -0.18 3.59 0.83
N ASP A 35 -1.38 3.10 0.56
CA ASP A 35 -1.90 3.04 -0.81
C ASP A 35 -1.93 4.46 -1.37
N SER A 36 -1.22 4.66 -2.48
CA SER A 36 -1.19 5.96 -3.14
C SER A 36 -2.53 6.19 -3.81
N GLN A 37 -2.77 7.45 -4.17
CA GLN A 37 -3.99 7.79 -4.89
C GLN A 37 -3.98 7.28 -6.34
N LYS A 38 -2.85 6.86 -6.91
CA LYS A 38 -2.74 6.52 -8.33
C LYS A 38 -3.12 5.05 -8.58
N VAL A 39 -4.27 4.85 -9.19
CA VAL A 39 -4.77 3.55 -9.63
C VAL A 39 -4.77 3.51 -11.16
N TYR A 40 -4.20 2.45 -11.72
CA TYR A 40 -4.21 2.15 -13.14
C TYR A 40 -5.34 1.16 -13.39
N VAL A 41 -6.30 1.57 -14.20
CA VAL A 41 -7.46 0.77 -14.61
C VAL A 41 -7.33 0.40 -16.08
N ARG A 42 -7.72 -0.83 -16.43
CA ARG A 42 -7.89 -1.16 -17.85
C ARG A 42 -9.13 -0.48 -18.38
N ASP A 43 -9.01 0.14 -19.55
CA ASP A 43 -10.17 0.61 -20.27
C ASP A 43 -11.05 -0.60 -20.63
N LEU A 44 -12.33 -0.52 -20.29
CA LEU A 44 -13.30 -1.58 -20.54
C LEU A 44 -13.72 -1.63 -22.02
N ARG A 45 -13.49 -0.55 -22.78
CA ARG A 45 -13.81 -0.42 -24.21
C ARG A 45 -12.62 -0.70 -25.11
N ASP A 46 -11.41 -0.33 -24.65
CA ASP A 46 -10.15 -0.64 -25.32
C ASP A 46 -9.27 -1.51 -24.41
N LEU A 47 -9.28 -2.83 -24.66
CA LEU A 47 -8.52 -3.81 -23.88
C LEU A 47 -6.99 -3.60 -23.91
N LYS A 48 -6.49 -2.70 -24.76
CA LYS A 48 -5.07 -2.29 -24.82
C LYS A 48 -4.78 -0.97 -24.09
N GLY A 49 -5.82 -0.22 -23.72
CA GLY A 49 -5.72 1.05 -23.01
C GLY A 49 -5.61 0.89 -21.49
N VAL A 50 -4.78 1.74 -20.88
CA VAL A 50 -4.73 1.91 -19.42
C VAL A 50 -5.07 3.36 -19.11
N GLN A 51 -6.09 3.58 -18.28
CA GLN A 51 -6.43 4.88 -17.73
C GLN A 51 -5.83 5.02 -16.34
N ILE A 52 -5.35 6.23 -16.02
CA ILE A 52 -4.86 6.58 -14.68
C ILE A 52 -5.97 7.32 -13.95
N GLU A 53 -6.36 6.80 -12.80
CA GLU A 53 -7.36 7.40 -11.92
C GLU A 53 -6.73 7.77 -10.57
N ARG A 54 -7.20 8.86 -9.95
CA ARG A 54 -6.85 9.22 -8.58
C ARG A 54 -7.96 8.78 -7.60
N ARG A 55 -7.71 7.81 -6.74
CA ARG A 55 -8.69 7.29 -5.75
C ARG A 55 -8.05 7.04 -4.39
N ARG A 56 -8.76 7.36 -3.30
CA ARG A 56 -8.22 7.29 -1.93
C ARG A 56 -8.49 6.00 -1.17
N GLN A 57 -9.50 5.20 -1.53
CA GLN A 57 -10.00 4.15 -0.61
C GLN A 57 -10.53 2.86 -1.24
N HIS A 58 -10.99 2.86 -2.50
CA HIS A 58 -11.51 1.64 -3.12
C HIS A 58 -10.96 1.42 -4.53
N LEU A 59 -10.39 0.24 -4.76
CA LEU A 59 -9.94 -0.19 -6.08
C LEU A 59 -11.17 -0.59 -6.92
N PRO A 60 -11.36 0.01 -8.11
CA PRO A 60 -12.48 -0.35 -8.97
C PRO A 60 -12.32 -1.78 -9.52
N ALA A 61 -13.42 -2.46 -9.86
CA ALA A 61 -13.38 -3.87 -10.27
C ALA A 61 -12.48 -4.19 -11.48
N ASN A 62 -12.17 -3.20 -12.31
CA ASN A 62 -11.28 -3.28 -13.49
C ASN A 62 -9.85 -2.75 -13.22
N TRP A 63 -9.47 -2.56 -11.96
CA TRP A 63 -8.12 -2.14 -11.60
C TRP A 63 -7.08 -3.15 -12.12
N HIS A 64 -5.91 -2.63 -12.48
CA HIS A 64 -4.80 -3.38 -13.03
C HIS A 64 -3.56 -3.33 -12.13
N SER A 65 -3.21 -2.13 -11.70
CA SER A 65 -2.13 -1.87 -10.76
C SER A 65 -2.40 -0.59 -9.98
N PHE A 66 -1.75 -0.39 -8.85
CA PHE A 66 -1.75 0.89 -8.13
C PHE A 66 -0.36 1.12 -7.53
N THR A 67 0.01 2.37 -7.24
CA THR A 67 1.25 2.65 -6.50
C THR A 67 0.97 2.73 -5.01
N ARG A 68 1.98 2.42 -4.21
CA ARG A 68 1.94 2.46 -2.76
C ARG A 68 3.19 3.14 -2.26
N ASN A 69 3.02 4.16 -1.43
CA ASN A 69 4.12 4.83 -0.76
C ASN A 69 4.65 3.92 0.34
N VAL A 70 5.97 3.76 0.37
CA VAL A 70 6.68 2.97 1.37
C VAL A 70 7.48 3.91 2.25
N TYR A 71 7.27 3.81 3.55
CA TYR A 71 8.06 4.51 4.55
C TYR A 71 8.81 3.49 5.39
N VAL A 72 10.07 3.76 5.71
CA VAL A 72 10.95 2.86 6.48
C VAL A 72 11.25 3.51 7.81
N ARG A 73 11.29 2.71 8.88
CA ARG A 73 11.60 3.23 10.21
C ARG A 73 12.97 3.91 10.19
N SER A 74 13.01 5.17 10.61
CA SER A 74 14.23 5.96 10.61
C SER A 74 15.14 5.53 11.76
N ASN A 75 16.44 5.56 11.51
CA ASN A 75 17.46 5.43 12.55
C ASN A 75 17.73 6.76 13.27
N LYS A 76 17.19 7.88 12.78
CA LYS A 76 17.41 9.23 13.31
C LYS A 76 16.40 9.61 14.39
N GLN A 77 15.98 8.65 15.21
CA GLN A 77 14.91 8.85 16.17
C GLN A 77 15.32 9.93 17.20
N THR A 78 14.57 11.03 17.27
CA THR A 78 14.90 12.19 18.09
C THR A 78 14.31 12.13 19.49
N GLU A 79 13.13 11.51 19.65
CA GLU A 79 12.42 11.43 20.93
C GLU A 79 11.94 9.98 21.18
N PRO A 80 11.92 9.51 22.43
CA PRO A 80 11.51 8.13 22.75
C PRO A 80 10.00 7.88 22.55
N GLU A 81 9.17 8.92 22.63
CA GLU A 81 7.71 8.83 22.47
C GLU A 81 7.25 9.01 21.02
N ASP A 82 8.18 9.33 20.10
CA ASP A 82 7.92 9.51 18.68
C ASP A 82 8.74 8.53 17.85
N ILE A 83 8.09 7.83 16.91
CA ILE A 83 8.81 7.04 15.91
C ILE A 83 8.70 7.70 14.55
N LEU A 84 9.86 8.04 14.00
CA LEU A 84 9.99 8.59 12.67
C LEU A 84 10.06 7.48 11.62
N TYR A 85 9.30 7.62 10.55
CA TYR A 85 9.44 6.84 9.32
C TYR A 85 9.73 7.76 8.15
N ASP A 86 10.83 7.48 7.44
CA ASP A 86 11.28 8.23 6.28
C ASP A 86 10.72 7.62 5.01
N TYR A 87 10.27 8.46 4.08
CA TYR A 87 9.81 8.04 2.76
C TYR A 87 10.95 7.37 2.00
N SER A 88 10.71 6.14 1.58
CA SER A 88 11.68 5.30 0.86
C SER A 88 11.35 5.13 -0.62
N GLY A 89 10.17 5.55 -1.08
CA GLY A 89 9.77 5.48 -2.49
C GLY A 89 8.34 4.97 -2.71
N GLU A 90 7.97 4.82 -3.97
CA GLU A 90 6.72 4.17 -4.40
C GLU A 90 7.01 2.76 -4.90
N VAL A 91 6.15 1.81 -4.57
CA VAL A 91 6.13 0.47 -5.20
C VAL A 91 4.86 0.31 -6.02
N THR A 92 4.95 -0.34 -7.18
CA THR A 92 3.76 -0.67 -7.99
C THR A 92 3.24 -2.05 -7.62
N ILE A 93 2.02 -2.09 -7.09
CA ILE A 93 1.31 -3.33 -6.79
C ILE A 93 0.46 -3.70 -8.00
N LYS A 94 0.65 -4.92 -8.51
CA LYS A 94 -0.10 -5.46 -9.65
C LYS A 94 -1.25 -6.33 -9.16
N ARG A 95 -2.34 -6.37 -9.94
CA ARG A 95 -3.44 -7.30 -9.73
C ARG A 95 -3.01 -8.73 -10.03
N CYS A 96 -3.43 -9.64 -9.17
CA CYS A 96 -3.26 -11.07 -9.37
C CYS A 96 -3.64 -11.50 -10.79
N LYS A 97 -2.82 -12.35 -11.41
CA LYS A 97 -3.11 -12.93 -12.73
C LYS A 97 -4.01 -14.19 -12.67
N GLY A 98 -4.34 -14.67 -11.47
CA GLY A 98 -5.22 -15.82 -11.27
C GLY A 98 -6.62 -15.57 -11.83
N VAL A 99 -7.18 -16.61 -12.44
CA VAL A 99 -8.52 -16.65 -13.02
C VAL A 99 -9.20 -17.87 -12.43
N ASN A 100 -10.44 -17.70 -11.98
CA ASN A 100 -11.22 -18.81 -11.43
C ASN A 100 -11.85 -19.67 -12.54
N ASP A 101 -12.48 -20.78 -12.16
CA ASP A 101 -13.08 -21.73 -13.11
C ASP A 101 -14.19 -21.09 -13.96
N SER A 102 -14.80 -20.01 -13.48
CA SER A 102 -15.78 -19.20 -14.22
C SER A 102 -15.16 -18.17 -15.17
N GLY A 103 -13.85 -18.15 -15.35
CA GLY A 103 -13.15 -17.19 -16.22
C GLY A 103 -13.00 -15.78 -15.62
N LYS A 104 -13.36 -15.56 -14.35
CA LYS A 104 -13.24 -14.26 -13.68
C LYS A 104 -11.86 -14.08 -13.07
N ARG A 105 -11.23 -12.93 -13.35
CA ARG A 105 -9.92 -12.59 -12.81
C ARG A 105 -10.00 -12.18 -11.34
N CYS A 106 -9.12 -12.75 -10.53
CA CYS A 106 -8.96 -12.43 -9.10
C CYS A 106 -8.77 -10.92 -8.87
N ILE A 107 -9.52 -10.35 -7.92
CA ILE A 107 -9.49 -8.91 -7.57
C ILE A 107 -8.40 -8.54 -6.55
N LYS A 108 -7.67 -9.53 -6.03
CA LYS A 108 -6.65 -9.31 -4.99
C LYS A 108 -5.32 -8.83 -5.61
N PRO A 109 -4.51 -8.07 -4.84
CA PRO A 109 -3.13 -7.77 -5.23
C PRO A 109 -2.29 -9.04 -5.25
N ALA A 110 -1.35 -9.12 -6.19
CA ALA A 110 -0.34 -10.17 -6.19
C ALA A 110 0.59 -10.00 -4.97
N GLU A 111 1.18 -11.11 -4.52
CA GLU A 111 2.23 -11.05 -3.50
C GLU A 111 3.46 -10.31 -4.02
N ASP A 112 4.26 -9.77 -3.10
CA ASP A 112 5.45 -9.00 -3.45
C ASP A 112 6.43 -9.83 -4.31
N GLY A 113 6.87 -9.25 -5.43
CA GLY A 113 7.68 -9.93 -6.44
C GLY A 113 6.99 -11.06 -7.23
N LYS A 114 5.69 -11.35 -6.98
CA LYS A 114 4.98 -12.46 -7.63
C LYS A 114 3.91 -11.97 -8.62
N SER A 115 3.41 -12.90 -9.44
CA SER A 115 2.29 -12.66 -10.37
C SER A 115 0.91 -13.04 -9.79
N TYR A 116 0.89 -13.75 -8.66
CA TYR A 116 -0.31 -14.35 -8.08
C TYR A 116 -0.43 -13.97 -6.60
N CYS A 117 -1.65 -13.96 -6.05
CA CYS A 117 -1.92 -13.68 -4.63
C CYS A 117 -1.95 -14.93 -3.76
N CYS A 118 -2.01 -16.11 -4.37
CA CYS A 118 -2.03 -17.43 -3.74
C CYS A 118 -1.77 -18.51 -4.80
N CYS A 119 -1.61 -19.76 -4.38
CA CYS A 119 -1.32 -20.89 -5.26
C CYS A 119 -2.55 -21.38 -6.03
N ASP A 120 -3.76 -21.19 -5.50
CA ASP A 120 -5.02 -21.69 -6.07
C ASP A 120 -6.06 -20.57 -6.16
N HIS A 121 -6.84 -20.57 -7.25
CA HIS A 121 -7.84 -19.56 -7.59
C HIS A 121 -9.19 -20.18 -8.00
N SER A 122 -9.43 -21.44 -7.63
CA SER A 122 -10.67 -22.18 -7.88
C SER A 122 -11.93 -21.35 -7.62
#